data_AF-V7EJ00-F1
#
_entry.id   AF-V7EJ00-F1
#
_cell.length_a   1.000
_cell.length_b   1.000
_cell.length_c   1.000
_cell.angle_alpha   90.00
_cell.angle_beta   90.00
_cell.angle_gamma   90.00
#
_symmetry.space_group_name_H-M   'P 1'
#
loop_
_entity.id
_entity.type
_entity.pdbx_description
1 polymer ?
#
loop_
_entity_poly.entity_id
_entity_poly.type
_entity_poly.pdbx_seq_one_letter_code
_entity_poly.pdbx_strand_id
1 'polypeptide(L)'
;MRDLTAYLVACLCLGWVAVWAGENLFWTTPAPDLRLVDLVFTWAVYAVAAGAALSLVIRTGLGGWRAAFLGGALLGFAVEGAVVGTMYDAFPAQLVWTPLAWHALVSGLAVLGGGIALARGPVARQVAGLVALGVFGAVWGLYWPLEGKALAGVAGMLAYLVLCGAGSGWRWRC
;
A
#
# COMPACT_ATOMS: atom_id res chain seq x y z
N MET A 1 -5.37 26.43 8.85
CA MET A 1 -5.96 25.29 9.61
C MET A 1 -6.66 24.27 8.72
N ARG A 2 -7.47 24.69 7.73
CA ARG A 2 -8.10 23.76 6.77
C ARG A 2 -7.08 22.91 6.01
N ASP A 3 -5.96 23.50 5.61
CA ASP A 3 -4.93 22.79 4.82
C ASP A 3 -4.19 21.73 5.64
N LEU A 4 -3.91 22.00 6.92
CA LEU A 4 -3.30 21.01 7.82
C LEU A 4 -4.24 19.82 8.05
N THR A 5 -5.53 20.08 8.26
CA THR A 5 -6.51 19.00 8.47
C THR A 5 -6.63 18.13 7.22
N ALA A 6 -6.73 18.74 6.04
CA ALA A 6 -6.79 18.02 4.77
C ALA A 6 -5.51 17.19 4.53
N TYR A 7 -4.34 17.76 4.84
CA TYR A 7 -3.06 17.06 4.74
C TYR A 7 -3.00 15.84 5.68
N LEU A 8 -3.38 16.00 6.95
CA LEU A 8 -3.39 14.90 7.92
C LEU A 8 -4.35 13.78 7.50
N VAL A 9 -5.56 14.13 7.05
CA VAL A 9 -6.52 13.16 6.51
C VAL A 9 -5.95 12.44 5.30
N ALA A 10 -5.32 13.16 4.37
CA ALA A 10 -4.67 12.55 3.21
C ALA A 10 -3.56 11.57 3.63
N CYS A 11 -2.74 11.91 4.63
CA CYS A 11 -1.71 11.00 5.16
C CYS A 11 -2.32 9.73 5.74
N LEU A 12 -3.41 9.83 6.52
CA LEU A 12 -4.10 8.69 7.10
C LEU A 12 -4.71 7.79 6.02
N CYS A 13 -5.34 8.37 5.00
CA CYS A 13 -5.95 7.61 3.91
C CYS A 13 -4.91 6.96 3.00
N LEU A 14 -3.84 7.67 2.65
CA LEU A 14 -2.71 7.10 1.91
C LEU A 14 -2.01 6.02 2.72
N GLY A 15 -1.87 6.20 4.04
CA GLY A 15 -1.38 5.17 4.96
C GLY A 15 -2.23 3.91 4.90
N TRP A 16 -3.56 4.04 4.87
CA TRP A 16 -4.45 2.88 4.75
C TRP A 16 -4.33 2.18 3.39
N VAL A 17 -4.28 2.94 2.30
CA VAL A 17 -4.01 2.40 0.96
C VAL A 17 -2.67 1.67 0.92
N ALA A 18 -1.67 2.22 1.60
CA ALA A 18 -0.35 1.64 1.68
C ALA A 18 -0.32 0.37 2.54
N VAL A 19 -1.07 0.29 3.66
CA VAL A 19 -1.27 -0.97 4.42
C VAL A 19 -1.90 -2.02 3.52
N TRP A 20 -2.94 -1.67 2.77
CA TRP A 20 -3.54 -2.63 1.84
C TRP A 20 -2.53 -3.08 0.77
N ALA A 21 -1.78 -2.15 0.17
CA ALA A 21 -0.80 -2.49 -0.87
C ALA A 21 0.40 -3.28 -0.33
N GLY A 22 0.92 -2.95 0.84
CA GLY A 22 2.10 -3.58 1.44
C GLY A 22 1.75 -4.86 2.19
N GLU A 23 0.68 -4.86 2.98
CA GLU A 23 0.38 -5.99 3.84
C GLU A 23 -0.57 -6.99 3.15
N ASN A 24 -1.60 -6.51 2.44
CA ASN A 24 -2.57 -7.42 1.80
C ASN A 24 -2.14 -7.85 0.42
N LEU A 25 -1.64 -6.91 -0.39
CA LEU A 25 -1.24 -7.25 -1.75
C LEU A 25 0.18 -7.80 -1.80
N PHE A 26 1.13 -7.25 -1.03
CA PHE A 26 2.49 -7.78 -1.03
C PHE A 26 2.58 -9.09 -0.26
N TRP A 27 2.24 -9.13 1.03
CA TRP A 27 2.45 -10.32 1.88
C TRP A 27 1.31 -11.35 1.87
N THR A 28 0.12 -10.96 1.39
CA THR A 28 -1.10 -11.77 1.12
C THR A 28 -1.69 -12.61 2.25
N THR A 29 -0.94 -12.82 3.33
CA THR A 29 -1.30 -13.66 4.47
C THR A 29 -0.98 -12.90 5.75
N PRO A 30 -1.98 -12.63 6.61
CA PRO A 30 -1.70 -12.02 7.89
C PRO A 30 -0.94 -13.01 8.78
N ALA A 31 -0.16 -12.48 9.72
CA ALA A 31 0.39 -13.30 10.78
C ALA A 31 -0.75 -14.00 11.56
N PRO A 32 -0.59 -15.27 11.96
CA PRO A 32 -1.66 -16.03 12.63
C PRO A 32 -2.07 -15.43 13.98
N ASP A 33 -1.20 -14.63 14.59
CA ASP A 33 -1.37 -13.96 15.87
C ASP A 33 -1.58 -12.44 15.72
N LEU A 34 -1.85 -11.93 14.50
CA LEU A 34 -2.11 -10.51 14.25
C LEU A 34 -3.30 -10.00 15.08
N ARG A 35 -3.07 -9.02 15.95
CA ARG A 35 -4.13 -8.36 16.73
C ARG A 35 -4.51 -7.04 16.08
N LEU A 36 -5.72 -6.56 16.40
CA LEU A 36 -6.21 -5.27 15.92
C LEU A 36 -5.28 -4.10 16.30
N VAL A 37 -4.70 -4.15 17.50
CA VAL A 37 -3.74 -3.12 17.96
C VAL A 37 -2.51 -3.09 17.05
N ASP A 38 -2.04 -4.24 16.61
CA ASP A 38 -0.87 -4.34 15.71
C ASP A 38 -1.23 -3.72 14.35
N LEU A 39 -2.43 -3.98 13.82
CA LEU A 39 -2.92 -3.36 12.59
C LEU A 39 -3.03 -1.82 12.69
N VAL A 40 -3.48 -1.30 13.83
CA VAL A 40 -3.56 0.16 14.08
C VAL A 40 -2.16 0.77 14.12
N PHE A 41 -1.20 0.12 14.76
CA PHE A 41 0.19 0.56 14.78
C PHE A 41 0.81 0.53 13.37
N THR A 42 0.61 -0.56 12.61
CA THR A 42 1.06 -0.66 11.22
C THR A 42 0.47 0.47 10.38
N TRP A 43 -0.83 0.74 10.50
CA TRP A 43 -1.46 1.86 9.81
C TRP A 43 -0.87 3.22 10.20
N ALA A 44 -0.63 3.47 11.47
CA ALA A 44 -0.02 4.72 11.92
C ALA A 44 1.39 4.91 11.34
N VAL A 45 2.21 3.86 11.34
CA VAL A 45 3.56 3.87 10.74
C VAL A 45 3.49 4.15 9.24
N TYR A 46 2.61 3.44 8.53
CA TYR A 46 2.38 3.65 7.10
C TYR A 46 1.84 5.05 6.79
N ALA A 47 1.02 5.64 7.66
CA ALA A 47 0.53 7.01 7.49
C ALA A 47 1.64 8.05 7.63
N VAL A 48 2.60 7.85 8.54
CA VAL A 48 3.79 8.71 8.66
C VAL A 48 4.67 8.60 7.40
N ALA A 49 4.93 7.37 6.94
CA ALA A 49 5.70 7.14 5.72
C ALA A 49 5.01 7.74 4.47
N ALA A 50 3.69 7.56 4.37
CA ALA A 50 2.88 8.16 3.32
C ALA A 50 2.88 9.70 3.39
N GLY A 51 2.89 10.29 4.59
CA GLY A 51 3.03 11.74 4.77
C GLY A 51 4.36 12.26 4.26
N ALA A 52 5.47 11.56 4.53
CA ALA A 52 6.78 11.89 3.96
C ALA A 52 6.76 11.82 2.42
N ALA A 53 6.19 10.75 1.86
CA ALA A 53 6.03 10.58 0.42
C ALA A 53 5.18 11.69 -0.22
N LEU A 54 4.04 12.01 0.39
CA LEU A 54 3.14 13.09 -0.05
C LEU A 54 3.85 14.45 -0.01
N SER A 55 4.58 14.75 1.06
CA SER A 55 5.38 15.98 1.18
C SER A 55 6.42 16.10 0.07
N LEU A 56 7.10 15.00 -0.28
CA LEU A 56 8.06 15.00 -1.38
C LEU A 56 7.39 15.25 -2.73
N VAL A 57 6.26 14.60 -3.00
CA VAL A 57 5.49 14.81 -4.24
C VAL A 57 5.00 16.25 -4.34
N ILE A 58 4.45 16.83 -3.27
CA ILE A 58 4.02 18.24 -3.23
C ILE A 58 5.21 19.15 -3.50
N ARG A 59 6.35 18.93 -2.83
CA ARG A 59 7.53 19.78 -2.96
C ARG A 59 8.17 19.72 -4.34
N THR A 60 8.12 18.56 -5.00
CA THR A 60 8.65 18.38 -6.36
C THR A 60 7.70 18.86 -7.45
N GLY A 61 6.42 19.08 -7.14
CA GLY A 61 5.40 19.49 -8.11
C GLY A 61 5.07 18.43 -9.16
N LEU A 62 5.47 17.17 -8.92
CA LEU A 62 5.22 16.08 -9.85
C LEU A 62 3.73 15.72 -9.87
N GLY A 63 3.24 15.31 -11.06
CA GLY A 63 1.87 14.89 -11.27
C GLY A 63 1.77 13.54 -12.00
N GLY A 64 0.58 12.95 -11.97
CA GLY A 64 0.25 11.72 -12.70
C GLY A 64 1.07 10.51 -12.26
N TRP A 65 1.49 9.69 -13.22
CA TRP A 65 2.22 8.45 -12.94
C TRP A 65 3.59 8.69 -12.28
N ARG A 66 4.25 9.82 -12.58
CA ARG A 66 5.54 10.18 -11.96
C ARG A 66 5.41 10.41 -10.46
N ALA A 67 4.35 11.10 -10.05
CA ALA A 67 4.03 11.31 -8.64
C ALA A 67 3.74 9.99 -7.93
N ALA A 68 2.95 9.12 -8.56
CA ALA A 68 2.62 7.81 -8.01
C ALA A 68 3.86 6.91 -7.88
N PHE A 69 4.73 6.89 -8.89
CA PHE A 69 5.99 6.14 -8.86
C PHE A 69 6.94 6.64 -7.78
N LEU A 70 7.21 7.95 -7.73
CA LEU A 70 8.11 8.54 -6.72
C LEU A 70 7.56 8.36 -5.30
N GLY A 71 6.25 8.58 -5.12
CA GLY A 71 5.58 8.39 -3.85
C GLY A 71 5.66 6.93 -3.36
N GLY A 72 5.41 5.98 -4.26
CA GLY A 72 5.57 4.55 -3.98
C GLY A 72 7.02 4.16 -3.65
N ALA A 73 8.00 4.71 -4.37
CA ALA A 73 9.42 4.47 -4.08
C ALA A 73 9.82 4.98 -2.69
N LEU A 74 9.43 6.20 -2.32
CA LEU A 74 9.76 6.74 -1.00
C LEU A 74 9.03 6.00 0.13
N LEU A 75 7.76 5.64 -0.09
CA LEU A 75 6.99 4.80 0.83
C LEU A 75 7.70 3.46 1.07
N GLY A 76 8.08 2.77 0.00
CA GLY A 76 8.78 1.49 0.09
C GLY A 76 10.12 1.62 0.81
N PHE A 77 10.88 2.68 0.56
CA PHE A 77 12.12 2.93 1.25
C PHE A 77 11.90 3.13 2.76
N ALA A 78 10.88 3.92 3.12
CA ALA A 78 10.58 4.19 4.52
C ALA A 78 10.08 2.94 5.25
N VAL A 79 9.22 2.14 4.61
CA VAL A 79 8.65 0.94 5.22
C VAL A 79 9.66 -0.21 5.21
N GLU A 80 10.17 -0.62 4.05
CA GLU A 80 11.07 -1.78 3.96
C GLU A 80 12.49 -1.48 4.45
N GLY A 81 12.97 -0.24 4.26
CA GLY A 81 14.33 0.15 4.62
C GLY A 81 14.47 0.65 6.05
N ALA A 82 13.58 1.53 6.52
CA ALA A 82 13.71 2.15 7.83
C ALA A 82 12.91 1.45 8.94
N VAL A 83 11.82 0.77 8.60
CA VAL A 83 10.95 0.08 9.59
C VAL A 83 11.19 -1.42 9.58
N VAL A 84 11.30 -2.04 8.41
CA VAL A 84 11.65 -3.46 8.28
C VAL A 84 13.17 -3.60 8.21
N GLY A 85 13.70 -4.64 8.84
CA GLY A 85 15.15 -4.88 8.98
C GLY A 85 15.90 -5.21 7.69
N THR A 86 15.29 -5.12 6.50
CA THR A 86 15.98 -5.41 5.23
C THR A 86 17.21 -4.53 5.01
N MET A 87 17.29 -3.39 5.72
CA MET A 87 18.46 -2.55 5.81
C MET A 87 19.73 -3.29 6.23
N TYR A 88 19.62 -4.31 7.08
CA TYR A 88 20.78 -4.96 7.71
C TYR A 88 21.26 -6.20 6.95
N ASP A 89 20.39 -6.90 6.22
CA ASP A 89 20.73 -8.20 5.63
C ASP A 89 21.23 -8.13 4.18
N ALA A 90 20.95 -7.05 3.44
CA ALA A 90 21.24 -6.98 1.99
C ALA A 90 21.66 -5.59 1.45
N PHE A 91 22.41 -4.86 2.27
CA PHE A 91 22.96 -3.55 1.92
C PHE A 91 24.01 -3.63 0.78
N PRO A 92 24.16 -2.60 -0.09
CA PRO A 92 23.33 -1.40 -0.28
C PRO A 92 22.27 -1.54 -1.39
N ALA A 93 22.40 -2.53 -2.27
CA ALA A 93 21.63 -2.57 -3.52
C ALA A 93 20.14 -2.85 -3.28
N GLN A 94 19.79 -3.71 -2.31
CA GLN A 94 18.39 -4.03 -2.04
C GLN A 94 17.62 -2.86 -1.42
N LEU A 95 18.31 -1.99 -0.71
CA LEU A 95 17.72 -0.81 -0.08
C LEU A 95 17.19 0.20 -1.11
N VAL A 96 17.75 0.18 -2.32
CA VAL A 96 17.27 0.98 -3.47
C VAL A 96 16.38 0.13 -4.37
N TRP A 97 16.74 -1.13 -4.61
CA TRP A 97 16.03 -2.01 -5.51
C TRP A 97 14.63 -2.35 -5.03
N THR A 98 14.46 -2.75 -3.77
CA THR A 98 13.16 -3.21 -3.25
C THR A 98 12.10 -2.10 -3.34
N PRO A 99 12.38 -0.85 -2.92
CA PRO A 99 11.42 0.23 -3.08
C PRO A 99 11.09 0.56 -4.55
N LEU A 100 12.06 0.49 -5.46
CA LEU A 100 11.86 0.82 -6.88
C LEU A 100 11.17 -0.29 -7.68
N ALA A 101 11.63 -1.53 -7.53
CA ALA A 101 11.14 -2.68 -8.28
C ALA A 101 9.77 -3.15 -7.78
N TRP A 102 9.48 -2.94 -6.49
CA TRP A 102 8.24 -3.42 -5.89
C TRP A 102 7.30 -2.27 -5.54
N HIS A 103 7.64 -1.42 -4.57
CA HIS A 103 6.69 -0.44 -4.06
C HIS A 103 6.34 0.67 -5.05
N ALA A 104 7.30 1.13 -5.86
CA ALA A 104 7.02 2.14 -6.88
C ALA A 104 6.04 1.62 -7.94
N LEU A 105 6.21 0.35 -8.35
CA LEU A 105 5.37 -0.28 -9.38
C LEU A 105 4.04 -0.78 -8.83
N VAL A 106 4.07 -1.52 -7.72
CA VAL A 106 2.87 -2.14 -7.13
C VAL A 106 2.10 -1.12 -6.32
N SER A 107 2.65 -0.65 -5.20
CA SER A 107 1.93 0.28 -4.30
C SER A 107 1.67 1.64 -4.95
N GLY A 108 2.67 2.19 -5.63
CA GLY A 108 2.61 3.48 -6.32
C GLY A 108 1.77 3.41 -7.57
N LEU A 109 2.26 2.76 -8.62
CA LEU A 109 1.59 2.78 -9.93
C LEU A 109 0.33 1.91 -9.99
N ALA A 110 0.37 0.64 -9.60
CA ALA A 110 -0.75 -0.27 -9.79
C ALA A 110 -1.90 0.04 -8.81
N VAL A 111 -1.60 0.21 -7.52
CA VAL A 111 -2.63 0.45 -6.49
C VAL A 111 -3.06 1.90 -6.47
N LEU A 112 -2.17 2.84 -6.11
CA LEU A 112 -2.56 4.23 -5.93
C LEU A 112 -2.87 4.93 -7.26
N GLY A 113 -1.92 4.90 -8.20
CA GLY A 113 -2.05 5.52 -9.52
C GLY A 113 -3.19 4.90 -10.33
N GLY A 114 -3.23 3.56 -10.37
CA GLY A 114 -4.28 2.78 -11.01
C GLY A 114 -5.63 3.03 -10.37
N GLY A 115 -5.73 2.99 -9.03
CA GLY A 115 -6.96 3.28 -8.30
C GLY A 115 -7.53 4.68 -8.60
N ILE A 116 -6.68 5.71 -8.57
CA ILE A 116 -7.09 7.08 -8.94
C ILE A 116 -7.55 7.15 -10.40
N ALA A 117 -6.83 6.50 -11.32
CA ALA A 117 -7.20 6.48 -12.74
C ALA A 117 -8.53 5.74 -12.98
N LEU A 118 -8.76 4.62 -12.29
CA LEU A 118 -9.99 3.84 -12.36
C LEU A 118 -11.18 4.64 -11.83
N ALA A 119 -11.03 5.33 -10.69
CA ALA A 119 -12.09 6.12 -10.06
C ALA A 119 -12.63 7.25 -10.96
N ARG A 120 -11.84 7.71 -11.94
CA ARG A 120 -12.23 8.71 -12.95
C ARG A 120 -12.94 8.12 -14.17
N GLY A 121 -12.91 6.79 -14.34
CA GLY A 121 -13.52 6.10 -15.46
C GLY A 121 -14.98 5.68 -15.22
N PRO A 122 -15.65 5.13 -16.26
CA PRO A 122 -16.99 4.56 -16.12
C PRO A 122 -17.00 3.36 -15.16
N VAL A 123 -18.15 3.04 -14.57
CA VAL A 123 -18.30 1.94 -13.60
C VAL A 123 -17.77 0.62 -14.13
N ALA A 124 -18.02 0.29 -15.41
CA ALA A 124 -17.50 -0.93 -16.03
C ALA A 124 -15.95 -1.00 -15.98
N ARG A 125 -15.25 0.13 -16.20
CA ARG A 125 -13.80 0.20 -16.09
C ARG A 125 -13.33 0.04 -14.65
N GLN A 126 -14.04 0.63 -13.69
CA GLN A 126 -13.75 0.46 -12.26
C GLN A 126 -13.86 -1.01 -11.85
N VAL A 127 -14.96 -1.67 -12.21
CA VAL A 127 -15.18 -3.10 -11.92
C VAL A 127 -14.11 -3.95 -12.59
N ALA A 128 -13.85 -3.75 -13.88
CA ALA A 128 -12.83 -4.50 -14.60
C ALA A 128 -11.43 -4.31 -13.99
N GLY A 129 -11.09 -3.09 -13.59
CA GLY A 129 -9.82 -2.78 -12.93
C GLY A 129 -9.69 -3.42 -11.55
N LEU A 130 -10.75 -3.41 -10.73
CA LEU A 130 -10.77 -4.07 -9.43
C LEU A 130 -10.69 -5.59 -9.56
N VAL A 131 -11.37 -6.19 -10.55
CA VAL A 131 -11.25 -7.61 -10.86
C VAL A 131 -9.82 -7.95 -11.30
N ALA A 132 -9.23 -7.15 -12.20
CA ALA A 132 -7.85 -7.35 -12.65
C ALA A 132 -6.85 -7.25 -11.48
N LEU A 133 -7.03 -6.27 -10.60
CA LEU A 133 -6.19 -6.12 -9.40
C LEU A 133 -6.37 -7.29 -8.43
N GLY A 134 -7.60 -7.78 -8.25
CA GLY A 134 -7.90 -8.95 -7.42
C GLY A 134 -7.30 -10.24 -7.99
N VAL A 135 -7.40 -10.47 -9.30
CA VAL A 135 -6.79 -11.62 -9.97
C VAL A 135 -5.27 -11.54 -9.90
N PHE A 136 -4.68 -10.36 -10.13
CA PHE A 136 -3.25 -10.14 -9.94
C PHE A 136 -2.83 -10.48 -8.51
N GLY A 137 -3.53 -9.95 -7.50
CA GLY A 137 -3.25 -10.22 -6.10
C GLY A 137 -3.42 -11.69 -5.73
N ALA A 138 -4.40 -12.39 -6.30
CA ALA A 138 -4.60 -13.82 -6.07
C ALA A 138 -3.44 -14.65 -6.64
N VAL A 139 -3.00 -14.36 -7.88
CA VAL A 139 -1.85 -15.05 -8.50
C VAL A 139 -0.56 -14.73 -7.77
N TRP A 140 -0.33 -13.46 -7.46
CA TRP A 140 0.82 -12.99 -6.69
C TRP A 140 0.88 -13.67 -5.31
N GLY A 141 -0.26 -13.77 -4.64
CA GLY A 141 -0.37 -14.36 -3.32
C GLY A 141 -0.10 -15.85 -3.23
N LEU A 142 -0.08 -16.58 -4.35
CA LEU A 142 0.33 -17.98 -4.38
C LEU A 142 1.83 -18.16 -4.11
N TYR A 143 2.65 -17.12 -4.27
CA TYR A 143 4.10 -17.18 -4.06
C TYR A 143 4.46 -17.35 -2.57
N TRP A 144 3.83 -16.59 -1.68
CA TRP A 144 4.26 -16.49 -0.27
C TRP A 144 3.99 -17.71 0.62
N PRO A 145 2.86 -18.45 0.49
CA PRO A 145 2.67 -19.69 1.22
C PRO A 145 3.73 -20.75 0.92
N LEU A 146 4.37 -20.68 -0.26
CA LEU A 146 5.47 -21.57 -0.63
C LEU A 146 6.76 -21.26 0.15
N GLU A 147 6.89 -20.05 0.70
CA GLU A 147 8.02 -19.63 1.55
C GLU A 147 7.82 -19.98 3.03
N GLY A 148 6.77 -20.73 3.39
CA GLY A 148 6.68 -21.40 4.70
C GLY A 148 5.88 -20.67 5.79
N LYS A 149 4.98 -19.74 5.43
CA LYS A 149 4.11 -19.09 6.41
C LYS A 149 2.99 -20.01 6.89
N ALA A 150 2.79 -20.11 8.21
CA ALA A 150 1.58 -20.67 8.80
C ALA A 150 0.38 -19.78 8.44
N LEU A 151 -0.70 -20.37 7.90
CA LEU A 151 -1.88 -19.62 7.48
C LEU A 151 -2.79 -19.31 8.68
N ALA A 152 -3.33 -18.10 8.75
CA ALA A 152 -4.27 -17.64 9.79
C ALA A 152 -5.67 -18.29 9.75
N GLY A 153 -5.85 -19.38 8.98
CA GLY A 153 -7.15 -20.00 8.70
C GLY A 153 -8.10 -19.11 7.88
N VAL A 154 -9.22 -19.68 7.44
CA VAL A 154 -10.20 -18.98 6.57
C VAL A 154 -10.81 -17.76 7.26
N ALA A 155 -11.15 -17.87 8.55
CA ALA A 155 -11.76 -16.78 9.31
C ALA A 155 -10.80 -15.58 9.47
N GLY A 156 -9.54 -15.84 9.80
CA GLY A 156 -8.51 -14.80 9.89
C GLY A 156 -8.27 -14.11 8.55
N MET A 157 -8.23 -14.89 7.46
CA MET A 157 -8.10 -14.36 6.10
C MET A 157 -9.28 -13.45 5.70
N LEU A 158 -10.52 -13.88 5.98
CA LEU A 158 -11.70 -13.07 5.65
C LEU A 158 -11.74 -11.78 6.45
N ALA A 159 -11.45 -11.83 7.76
CA ALA A 159 -11.38 -10.63 8.59
C ALA A 159 -10.33 -9.66 8.07
N TYR A 160 -9.15 -10.17 7.68
CA TYR A 160 -8.06 -9.39 7.14
C TYR A 160 -8.42 -8.70 5.81
N LEU A 161 -8.99 -9.45 4.87
CA LEU A 161 -9.42 -8.92 3.57
C LEU A 161 -10.55 -7.89 3.72
N VAL A 162 -11.52 -8.14 4.59
CA VAL A 162 -12.65 -7.21 4.83
C VAL A 162 -12.17 -5.93 5.49
N LEU A 163 -11.38 -6.02 6.56
CA LEU A 163 -10.87 -4.85 7.27
C LEU A 163 -10.04 -3.99 6.32
N CYS A 164 -9.05 -4.58 5.66
CA CYS A 164 -8.15 -3.85 4.79
C CYS A 164 -8.85 -3.35 3.51
N GLY A 165 -9.85 -4.08 3.01
CA GLY A 165 -10.67 -3.68 1.86
C GLY A 165 -11.66 -2.54 2.15
N ALA A 166 -12.11 -2.36 3.40
CA ALA A 166 -13.12 -1.36 3.78
C ALA A 166 -12.69 0.10 3.50
N GLY A 167 -11.39 0.38 3.44
CA GLY A 167 -10.88 1.72 3.12
C GLY A 167 -10.86 2.09 1.63
N SER A 168 -11.18 1.16 0.71
CA SER A 168 -11.08 1.41 -0.74
C SER A 168 -12.32 2.09 -1.36
N GLY A 169 -13.41 2.25 -0.60
CA GLY A 169 -14.71 2.70 -1.11
C GLY A 169 -15.05 4.19 -0.94
N TRP A 170 -14.19 5.00 -0.32
CA TRP A 170 -14.52 6.40 -0.01
C TRP A 170 -14.26 7.30 -1.22
N ARG A 171 -15.36 7.76 -1.85
CA ARG A 171 -15.33 8.74 -2.94
C ARG A 171 -14.88 10.10 -2.40
N TRP A 172 -13.63 10.47 -2.68
CA TRP A 172 -13.16 11.84 -2.53
C TRP A 172 -13.75 12.72 -3.64
N ARG A 173 -14.72 13.56 -3.27
CA ARG A 173 -15.02 14.77 -4.05
C ARG A 173 -14.25 15.91 -3.38
N CYS A 174 -13.03 16.15 -3.85
CA CYS A 174 -12.36 17.43 -3.70
C CYS A 174 -12.63 18.24 -4.98
#